data_AF-K9D9A4-F1
#
_entry.id   AF-K9D9A4-F1
#
_cell.length_a   1.000
_cell.length_b   1.000
_cell.length_c   1.000
_cell.angle_alpha   90.00
_cell.angle_beta   90.00
_cell.angle_gamma   90.00
#
_symmetry.space_group_name_H-M   'P 1'
#
loop_
_entity.id
_entity.type
_entity.pdbx_description
1 polymer ?
#
loop_
_entity_poly.entity_id
_entity_poly.type
_entity_poly.pdbx_seq_one_letter_code
_entity_poly.pdbx_strand_id
1 'polypeptide(L)' 'MAKMKVDIVDGPIDLGKPGKPRYRTVHKDGKAVKLRVVDADSPQFEAEFLASFRASVRKAREENKAIRDKI' A
#
# COMPACT_ATOMS: atom_id res chain seq x y z
N MET A 1 34.74 -7.19 12.20
CA MET A 1 33.34 -6.83 11.89
C MET A 1 32.66 -8.05 11.31
N ALA A 2 31.57 -8.54 11.90
CA ALA A 2 30.87 -9.72 11.40
C ALA A 2 30.27 -9.39 10.03
N LYS A 3 30.66 -10.16 9.00
CA LYS A 3 30.18 -9.99 7.63
C LYS A 3 28.71 -10.45 7.62
N MET A 4 27.77 -9.51 7.59
CA MET A 4 26.34 -9.81 7.50
C MET A 4 26.11 -10.66 6.25
N LYS A 5 25.67 -11.90 6.44
CA LYS A 5 25.37 -12.83 5.34
C LYS A 5 24.08 -12.34 4.68
N VAL A 6 24.22 -11.76 3.49
CA VAL A 6 23.08 -11.33 2.69
C VAL A 6 22.59 -12.54 1.89
N ASP A 7 21.44 -13.07 2.27
CA ASP A 7 20.77 -14.10 1.49
C ASP A 7 19.95 -13.42 0.39
N ILE A 8 20.42 -13.55 -0.86
CA ILE A 8 19.69 -13.08 -2.03
C ILE A 8 18.63 -14.13 -2.33
N VAL A 9 17.36 -13.75 -2.21
CA VAL A 9 16.23 -14.64 -2.49
C VAL A 9 15.83 -14.45 -3.95
N ASP A 10 16.07 -15.48 -4.78
CA ASP A 10 15.64 -15.50 -6.17
C ASP A 10 14.16 -15.87 -6.27
N GLY A 11 13.34 -14.91 -6.72
CA GLY A 11 11.92 -15.11 -7.00
C GLY A 11 11.02 -14.01 -6.45
N PRO A 12 9.72 -14.02 -6.82
CA PRO A 12 8.75 -13.13 -6.20
C PRO A 12 8.69 -13.43 -4.70
N ILE A 13 8.85 -12.39 -3.87
CA ILE A 13 8.71 -12.52 -2.42
C ILE A 13 7.26 -12.95 -2.13
N ASP A 14 7.09 -14.14 -1.56
CA ASP A 14 5.78 -14.60 -1.08
C ASP A 14 5.47 -13.91 0.25
N LEU A 15 4.70 -12.84 0.16
CA LEU A 15 4.24 -12.05 1.31
C LEU A 15 2.98 -12.66 1.94
N GLY A 16 2.43 -13.72 1.36
CA GLY A 16 1.12 -14.25 1.74
C GLY A 16 -0.05 -13.36 1.33
N LYS A 17 -1.22 -13.59 1.93
CA LYS A 17 -2.45 -12.86 1.62
C LYS A 17 -2.68 -11.72 2.62
N PRO A 18 -2.99 -10.49 2.15
CA PRO A 18 -3.37 -9.41 3.05
C PRO A 18 -4.70 -9.75 3.74
N GLY A 19 -4.85 -9.30 4.99
CA GLY A 19 -6.10 -9.36 5.72
C GLY A 19 -7.19 -8.45 5.12
N LYS A 20 -8.35 -8.41 5.77
CA LYS A 20 -9.46 -7.52 5.38
C LYS A 20 -9.01 -6.05 5.51
N PRO A 21 -9.16 -5.23 4.45
CA PRO A 21 -8.73 -3.83 4.51
C PRO A 21 -9.54 -3.05 5.55
N ARG A 22 -8.83 -2.31 6.40
CA ARG A 22 -9.40 -1.42 7.40
C ARG A 22 -9.28 0.01 6.92
N TYR A 23 -10.30 0.82 7.18
CA TYR A 23 -10.33 2.22 6.76
C TYR A 23 -10.73 3.14 7.91
N ARG A 24 -10.16 4.33 7.93
CA ARG A 24 -10.58 5.43 8.78
C ARG A 24 -10.92 6.62 7.89
N THR A 25 -12.09 7.21 8.12
CA THR A 25 -12.48 8.45 7.45
C THR A 25 -11.95 9.63 8.26
N VAL A 26 -11.21 10.52 7.62
CA VAL A 26 -10.71 11.77 8.20
C VAL A 26 -11.21 12.95 7.38
N HIS A 27 -11.45 14.08 8.03
CA HIS A 27 -11.79 15.32 7.33
C HIS A 27 -10.51 16.14 7.17
N LYS A 28 -10.14 16.46 5.93
CA LYS A 28 -8.99 17.30 5.60
C LYS A 28 -9.39 18.27 4.49
N ASP A 29 -9.09 19.56 4.68
CA ASP A 29 -9.36 20.62 3.69
C ASP A 29 -10.84 20.65 3.24
N GLY A 30 -11.77 20.48 4.19
CA GLY A 30 -13.22 20.45 3.92
C GLY A 30 -13.72 19.18 3.20
N LYS A 31 -12.86 18.19 2.96
CA LYS A 31 -13.20 16.94 2.27
C LYS A 31 -13.06 15.72 3.19
N ALA A 32 -14.01 14.79 3.08
CA ALA A 32 -13.90 13.49 3.73
C ALA A 32 -12.97 12.57 2.92
N VAL A 33 -11.86 12.17 3.53
CA VAL A 33 -10.84 11.29 2.93
C VAL A 33 -10.87 9.94 3.64
N LYS A 34 -11.02 8.85 2.89
CA LYS A 34 -10.87 7.49 3.40
C LYS A 34 -9.40 7.10 3.37
N LEU A 35 -8.79 6.92 4.54
CA LEU A 35 -7.43 6.43 4.71
C LEU A 35 -7.45 4.94 5.03
N ARG A 36 -6.66 4.15 4.31
CA ARG A 36 -6.45 2.74 4.63
C ARG A 36 -5.50 2.64 5.81
N VAL A 37 -5.90 1.90 6.84
CA VAL A 37 -5.08 1.65 8.03
C VAL A 37 -4.26 0.39 7.78
N VAL A 38 -2.96 0.49 8.04
CA VAL A 38 -2.02 -0.63 8.02
C VAL A 38 -1.44 -0.74 9.44
N ASP A 39 -1.47 -1.95 9.98
CA ASP A 39 -0.99 -2.24 11.33
C ASP A 39 0.45 -2.75 11.24
N ALA A 40 1.39 -1.98 11.80
CA ALA A 40 2.82 -2.27 11.70
C ALA A 40 3.22 -3.53 12.48
N ASP A 41 2.46 -3.88 13.52
CA ASP A 41 2.72 -5.03 14.37
C ASP A 41 1.97 -6.29 13.88
N SER A 42 1.24 -6.18 12.75
CA SER A 42 0.49 -7.29 12.17
C SER A 42 1.42 -8.34 11.58
N PRO A 43 1.16 -9.65 11.80
CA PRO A 43 1.85 -10.73 11.10
C PRO A 43 1.72 -10.67 9.58
N GLN A 44 0.73 -9.93 9.06
CA GLN A 44 0.49 -9.74 7.63
C GLN A 44 0.91 -8.35 7.13
N PHE A 45 1.71 -7.60 7.91
CA PHE A 45 2.07 -6.22 7.60
C PHE A 45 2.57 -6.03 6.16
N GLU A 46 3.53 -6.85 5.71
CA GLU A 46 4.16 -6.68 4.39
C GLU A 46 3.14 -6.83 3.25
N ALA A 47 2.26 -7.83 3.34
CA ALA A 47 1.18 -8.04 2.38
C ALA A 47 0.15 -6.91 2.43
N GLU A 48 -0.24 -6.47 3.64
CA GLU A 48 -1.19 -5.37 3.84
C GLU A 48 -0.65 -4.05 3.29
N PHE A 49 0.63 -3.77 3.54
CA PHE A 49 1.33 -2.59 3.06
C PHE A 49 1.42 -2.59 1.54
N LEU A 50 1.89 -3.67 0.93
CA LEU A 50 2.00 -3.76 -0.53
C LEU A 50 0.62 -3.64 -1.21
N ALA A 51 -0.42 -4.26 -0.64
CA ALA A 51 -1.78 -4.13 -1.13
C ALA A 51 -2.31 -2.70 -1.02
N SER A 52 -2.00 -1.99 0.07
CA SER A 52 -2.36 -0.58 0.28
C SER A 52 -1.67 0.33 -0.74
N PHE A 53 -0.37 0.12 -0.95
CA PHE A 53 0.42 0.88 -1.92
C PHE A 53 -0.10 0.70 -3.35
N ARG A 54 -0.33 -0.55 -3.78
CA ARG A 54 -0.90 -0.86 -5.11
C ARG A 54 -2.26 -0.19 -5.34
N ALA A 55 -3.13 -0.18 -4.33
CA ALA A 55 -4.43 0.49 -4.41
C ALA A 55 -4.28 2.01 -4.58
N SER A 56 -3.33 2.62 -3.86
CA SER A 56 -3.05 4.05 -3.95
C SER A 56 -2.50 4.44 -5.33
N VAL A 57 -1.55 3.65 -5.86
CA VAL A 57 -1.01 3.85 -7.21
C VAL A 57 -2.09 3.71 -8.28
N ARG A 58 -2.98 2.72 -8.16
CA ARG A 58 -4.10 2.55 -9.09
C ARG A 58 -5.01 3.77 -9.10
N LYS A 59 -5.38 4.27 -7.92
CA LYS A 59 -6.20 5.48 -7.79
C LYS A 59 -5.51 6.70 -8.42
N ALA A 60 -4.23 6.90 -8.15
CA ALA A 60 -3.46 8.01 -8.74
C ALA A 60 -3.41 7.91 -10.28
N ARG A 61 -3.29 6.70 -10.84
CA ARG A 61 -3.35 6.49 -12.30
C ARG A 61 -4.73 6.84 -12.87
N GLU A 62 -5.80 6.45 -12.20
CA GLU A 62 -7.18 6.78 -12.60
C GLU A 62 -7.42 8.29 -12.57
N GLU A 63 -6.95 8.98 -11.51
CA GLU A 63 -7.01 10.44 -11.39
C GLU A 63 -6.20 11.15 -12.49
N ASN A 64 -4.97 10.70 -12.74
CA ASN A 64 -4.13 11.27 -13.81
C ASN A 64 -4.75 11.06 -15.19
N LYS A 65 -5.34 9.88 -15.45
CA LYS A 65 -6.05 9.62 -16.69
C LYS A 65 -7.24 10.58 -16.86
N ALA A 66 -8.04 10.78 -15.80
CA ALA A 66 -9.17 11.70 -15.84
C ALA A 66 -8.77 13.17 -16.05
N ILE A 67 -7.55 13.57 -15.64
CA ILE A 67 -7.00 14.89 -15.95
C ILE A 67 -6.58 14.96 -17.42
N ARG A 68 -5.86 13.94 -17.92
CA ARG A 68 -5.41 13.87 -19.31
C ARG A 68 -6.58 13.88 -20.30
N ASP A 69 -7.66 13.16 -20.00
CA ASP A 69 -8.83 13.07 -20.89
C ASP A 69 -9.68 14.36 -20.92
N LYS A 70 -9.40 15.34 -20.04
CA LYS A 70 -10.05 16.66 -20.00
C LYS A 70 -9.26 17.76 -20.70
N ILE A 71 -8.05 17.46 -21.16
CA ILE A 71 -7.16 18.35 -21.92
C ILE A 71 -7.25 17.96 -23.40
#